data_AF-A0A9W6XSB4-F1
#
_entry.id   AF-A0A9W6XSB4-F1
#
_cell.length_a   1.000
_cell.length_b   1.000
_cell.length_c   1.000
_cell.angle_alpha   90.00
_cell.angle_beta   90.00
_cell.angle_gamma   90.00
#
_symmetry.space_group_name_H-M   'P 1'
#
loop_
_entity.id
_entity.type
_entity.pdbx_description
1 polymer ?
#
loop_
_entity_poly.entity_id
_entity_poly.type
_entity_poly.pdbx_seq_one_letter_code
_entity_poly.pdbx_strand_id
1 'polypeptide(L)'
;MTDAFLRRQFGGDPRKLVLVGHSAGAHLIMQILADPQYLKTAGLEQPVDAFVKGAVGISGVYNIVRLANASFYGSLVTTPPFGERVEQWREASVAMTVTRVGPTSPLSKMPLQLINAQEDFHFQDDTQELERWLVAAGNVRVQSAALFAASTMTDAAAFTTSTEYHPEPRSARLQPFHHCTAPRQ
;
A
#
# COMPACT_ATOMS: atom_id res chain seq x y z
N MET A 1 -13.84 -6.15 -20.10
CA MET A 1 -12.95 -5.28 -20.89
C MET A 1 -11.53 -5.17 -20.31
N THR A 2 -11.34 -5.20 -18.99
CA THR A 2 -10.03 -5.10 -18.30
C THR A 2 -9.09 -6.29 -18.51
N ASP A 3 -9.61 -7.53 -18.50
CA ASP A 3 -8.80 -8.75 -18.66
C ASP A 3 -7.98 -8.80 -19.95
N ALA A 4 -8.53 -8.27 -21.05
CA ALA A 4 -7.87 -8.25 -22.34
C ALA A 4 -6.79 -7.16 -22.43
N PHE A 5 -6.98 -6.02 -21.75
CA PHE A 5 -6.05 -4.89 -21.83
C PHE A 5 -4.71 -5.20 -21.13
N LEU A 6 -4.75 -5.66 -19.87
CA LEU A 6 -3.54 -5.97 -19.11
C LEU A 6 -2.71 -7.08 -19.76
N ARG A 7 -3.38 -8.15 -20.23
CA ARG A 7 -2.72 -9.27 -20.91
C ARG A 7 -2.11 -8.86 -22.24
N ARG A 8 -2.87 -8.14 -23.07
CA ARG A 8 -2.42 -7.79 -24.43
C ARG A 8 -1.33 -6.74 -24.43
N GLN A 9 -1.38 -5.79 -23.50
CA GLN A 9 -0.45 -4.66 -23.53
C GLN A 9 0.77 -4.84 -22.64
N PHE A 10 0.65 -5.57 -21.53
CA PHE A 10 1.73 -5.68 -20.55
C PHE A 10 2.07 -7.13 -20.17
N GLY A 11 1.36 -8.13 -20.73
CA GLY A 11 1.61 -9.55 -20.43
C GLY A 11 1.22 -9.99 -19.00
N GLY A 12 0.59 -9.12 -18.21
CA GLY A 12 0.23 -9.41 -16.82
C GLY A 12 -0.99 -10.34 -16.69
N ASP A 13 -1.01 -11.20 -15.65
CA ASP A 13 -2.21 -11.98 -15.29
C ASP A 13 -3.18 -11.09 -14.49
N PRO A 14 -4.35 -10.71 -15.05
CA PRO A 14 -5.34 -9.86 -14.38
C PRO A 14 -5.91 -10.49 -13.12
N ARG A 15 -5.64 -11.78 -12.86
CA ARG A 15 -6.06 -12.48 -11.64
C ARG A 15 -5.00 -12.47 -10.54
N LYS A 16 -3.87 -11.78 -10.74
CA LYS A 16 -2.74 -11.74 -9.81
C LYS A 16 -2.28 -10.30 -9.57
N LEU A 17 -3.23 -9.43 -9.24
CA LEU A 17 -2.96 -8.02 -8.98
C LEU A 17 -2.50 -7.81 -7.52
N VAL A 18 -1.56 -6.88 -7.33
CA VAL A 18 -1.25 -6.29 -6.04
C VAL A 18 -1.49 -4.80 -6.18
N LEU A 19 -2.29 -4.22 -5.28
CA LEU A 19 -2.56 -2.79 -5.29
C LEU A 19 -1.51 -2.07 -4.43
N VAL A 20 -0.87 -1.06 -4.98
CA VAL A 20 0.11 -0.24 -4.24
C VAL A 20 -0.37 1.20 -4.30
N GLY A 21 -0.41 1.84 -3.14
CA GLY A 21 -0.86 3.22 -3.01
C GLY A 21 0.08 4.00 -2.09
N HIS A 22 0.32 5.26 -2.43
CA HIS A 22 1.10 6.20 -1.63
C HIS A 22 0.21 7.35 -1.17
N SER A 23 0.35 7.80 0.08
CA SER A 23 -0.38 8.96 0.62
C SER A 23 -1.90 8.80 0.45
N ALA A 24 -2.56 9.74 -0.24
CA ALA A 24 -3.98 9.65 -0.61
C ALA A 24 -4.30 8.41 -1.47
N GLY A 25 -3.36 7.91 -2.27
CA GLY A 25 -3.52 6.66 -3.00
C GLY A 25 -3.58 5.44 -2.08
N ALA A 26 -2.80 5.41 -1.00
CA ALA A 26 -2.90 4.36 0.02
C ALA A 26 -4.27 4.37 0.69
N HIS A 27 -4.78 5.57 1.00
CA HIS A 27 -6.13 5.75 1.51
C HIS A 27 -7.18 5.16 0.57
N LEU A 28 -7.14 5.52 -0.71
CA LEU A 28 -8.12 5.08 -1.71
C LEU A 28 -8.15 3.56 -1.89
N ILE A 29 -6.99 2.91 -2.02
CA ILE A 29 -6.97 1.46 -2.20
C ILE A 29 -7.47 0.74 -0.95
N MET A 30 -7.14 1.24 0.26
CA MET A 30 -7.62 0.63 1.50
C MET A 30 -9.12 0.84 1.66
N GLN A 31 -9.64 2.03 1.34
CA GLN A 31 -11.07 2.31 1.41
C GLN A 31 -11.88 1.46 0.43
N ILE A 32 -11.44 1.32 -0.82
CA ILE A 32 -12.09 0.48 -1.83
C ILE A 32 -12.07 -1.00 -1.43
N LEU A 33 -10.97 -1.47 -0.85
CA LEU A 33 -10.85 -2.85 -0.37
C LEU A 33 -11.56 -3.10 0.96
N ALA A 34 -11.87 -2.06 1.74
CA ALA A 34 -12.52 -2.21 3.04
C ALA A 34 -14.00 -2.60 2.92
N ASP A 35 -14.70 -2.10 1.88
CA ASP A 35 -16.12 -2.39 1.64
C ASP A 35 -16.34 -3.07 0.28
N PRO A 36 -16.77 -4.34 0.22
CA PRO A 36 -17.00 -5.04 -1.04
C PRO A 36 -18.10 -4.38 -1.89
N GLN A 37 -18.97 -3.54 -1.31
CA GLN A 37 -20.03 -2.87 -2.04
C GLN A 37 -19.51 -1.86 -3.07
N TYR A 38 -18.33 -1.25 -2.85
CA TYR A 38 -17.79 -0.27 -3.80
C TYR A 38 -17.50 -0.90 -5.16
N LEU A 39 -16.83 -2.05 -5.18
CA LEU A 39 -16.51 -2.75 -6.41
C LEU A 39 -17.75 -3.39 -7.05
N LYS A 40 -18.67 -3.89 -6.24
CA LYS A 40 -19.95 -4.41 -6.74
C LYS A 40 -20.76 -3.32 -7.45
N THR A 41 -20.85 -2.13 -6.87
CA THR A 41 -21.53 -0.98 -7.48
C THR A 41 -20.87 -0.55 -8.79
N ALA A 42 -19.55 -0.75 -8.92
CA ALA A 42 -18.81 -0.53 -10.16
C ALA A 42 -18.96 -1.67 -11.20
N GLY A 43 -19.80 -2.68 -10.95
CA GLY A 43 -20.06 -3.79 -11.87
C GLY A 43 -19.09 -4.97 -11.74
N LEU A 44 -18.26 -5.03 -10.69
CA LEU A 44 -17.41 -6.18 -10.39
C LEU A 44 -18.16 -7.13 -9.47
N GLU A 45 -18.84 -8.11 -10.07
CA GLU A 45 -19.64 -9.12 -9.34
C GLU A 45 -18.78 -10.20 -8.66
N GLN A 46 -17.53 -10.37 -9.09
CA GLN A 46 -16.62 -11.33 -8.48
C GLN A 46 -16.05 -10.76 -7.16
N PRO A 47 -15.89 -11.59 -6.12
CA PRO A 47 -15.16 -11.20 -4.92
C PRO A 47 -13.78 -10.65 -5.29
N VAL A 48 -13.38 -9.53 -4.68
CA VAL A 48 -12.14 -8.83 -5.05
C VAL A 48 -10.88 -9.70 -4.88
N ASP A 49 -10.90 -10.62 -3.92
CA ASP A 49 -9.82 -11.57 -3.68
C ASP A 49 -9.66 -12.62 -4.79
N ALA A 50 -10.61 -12.72 -5.72
CA ALA A 50 -10.45 -13.52 -6.94
C ALA A 50 -9.33 -12.97 -7.84
N PHE A 51 -9.09 -11.65 -7.83
CA PHE A 51 -8.13 -10.99 -8.73
C PHE A 51 -7.09 -10.10 -8.03
N VAL A 52 -7.39 -9.53 -6.86
CA VAL A 52 -6.42 -8.83 -6.00
C VAL A 52 -5.89 -9.81 -4.95
N LYS A 53 -4.56 -9.94 -4.86
CA LYS A 53 -3.87 -10.91 -3.99
C LYS A 53 -3.14 -10.27 -2.81
N GLY A 54 -3.11 -8.94 -2.77
CA GLY A 54 -2.54 -8.18 -1.66
C GLY A 54 -2.64 -6.68 -1.92
N ALA A 55 -2.36 -5.90 -0.89
CA ALA A 55 -2.21 -4.45 -1.02
C ALA A 55 -1.06 -3.90 -0.17
N VAL A 56 -0.45 -2.82 -0.65
CA VAL A 56 0.63 -2.09 0.02
C VAL A 56 0.24 -0.63 0.14
N GLY A 57 0.15 -0.12 1.36
CA GLY A 57 -0.08 1.29 1.65
C GLY A 57 1.19 1.96 2.15
N ILE A 58 1.65 3.00 1.46
CA ILE A 58 2.88 3.73 1.78
C ILE A 58 2.51 5.14 2.27
N SER A 59 2.92 5.48 3.48
CA SER A 59 2.65 6.75 4.17
C SER A 59 1.16 7.13 4.07
N GLY A 60 0.28 6.15 4.29
CA GLY A 60 -1.15 6.33 4.05
C GLY A 60 -1.86 7.09 5.15
N VAL A 61 -2.88 7.84 4.77
CA VAL A 61 -3.83 8.46 5.72
C VAL A 61 -5.01 7.54 5.93
N TYR A 62 -5.23 7.07 7.16
CA TYR A 62 -6.28 6.09 7.44
C TYR A 62 -7.35 6.60 8.40
N ASN A 63 -7.04 7.65 9.17
CA ASN A 63 -7.97 8.31 10.08
C ASN A 63 -8.21 9.77 9.63
N ILE A 64 -9.29 9.99 8.89
CA ILE A 64 -9.61 11.31 8.34
C ILE A 64 -10.01 12.29 9.45
N VAL A 65 -10.55 11.82 10.58
CA VAL A 65 -10.82 12.67 11.74
C VAL A 65 -9.52 13.25 12.30
N ARG A 66 -8.47 12.43 12.43
CA ARG A 66 -7.16 12.91 12.89
C ARG A 66 -6.55 13.89 11.90
N LEU A 67 -6.63 13.57 10.61
CA LEU A 67 -6.11 14.41 9.53
C LEU A 67 -6.81 15.78 9.47
N ALA A 68 -8.13 15.81 9.61
CA ALA A 68 -8.95 17.03 9.63
C ALA A 68 -8.58 17.97 10.79
N ASN A 69 -8.16 17.42 11.93
CA ASN A 69 -7.76 18.18 13.11
C ASN A 69 -6.26 18.52 13.14
N ALA A 70 -5.47 18.09 12.16
CA ALA A 70 -4.04 18.37 12.09
C ALA A 70 -3.78 19.78 11.52
N SER A 71 -2.94 20.58 12.20
CA SER A 71 -2.74 22.00 11.86
C SER A 71 -2.24 22.28 10.45
N PHE A 72 -1.47 21.38 9.84
CA PHE A 72 -0.87 21.59 8.51
C PHE A 72 -1.71 21.02 7.35
N TYR A 73 -2.44 19.93 7.59
CA TYR A 73 -3.22 19.25 6.55
C TYR A 73 -4.72 19.49 6.65
N GLY A 74 -5.21 19.94 7.81
CA GLY A 74 -6.64 20.07 8.10
C GLY A 74 -7.40 20.86 7.06
N SER A 75 -6.89 22.03 6.63
CA SER A 75 -7.56 22.85 5.61
C SER A 75 -7.44 22.32 4.17
N LEU A 76 -6.51 21.39 3.90
CA LEU A 76 -6.37 20.77 2.58
C LEU A 76 -7.32 19.56 2.41
N VAL A 77 -7.77 18.98 3.52
CA VAL A 77 -8.71 17.84 3.51
C VAL A 77 -10.12 18.16 4.02
N THR A 78 -10.28 19.21 4.84
CA THR A 78 -11.58 19.77 5.19
C THR A 78 -11.90 20.85 4.17
N THR A 79 -12.86 20.56 3.29
CA THR A 79 -13.23 21.39 2.13
C THR A 79 -12.08 21.56 1.12
N PRO A 80 -11.96 20.76 0.02
CA PRO A 80 -13.06 20.13 -0.72
C PRO A 80 -13.28 18.59 -0.73
N PRO A 81 -12.45 17.67 -0.16
CA PRO A 81 -12.63 16.23 -0.43
C PRO A 81 -13.57 15.45 0.52
N PHE A 82 -13.62 15.76 1.82
CA PHE A 82 -14.39 14.96 2.81
C PHE A 82 -15.51 15.71 3.53
N GLY A 83 -15.80 16.94 3.10
CA GLY A 83 -16.79 17.82 3.72
C GLY A 83 -16.33 18.43 5.06
N GLU A 84 -17.28 19.00 5.79
CA GLU A 84 -17.03 19.80 7.01
C GLU A 84 -17.52 19.14 8.29
N ARG A 85 -18.22 17.99 8.17
CA ARG A 85 -18.83 17.32 9.31
C ARG A 85 -17.98 16.17 9.79
N VAL A 86 -17.82 16.06 11.11
CA VAL A 86 -17.12 14.95 11.77
C VAL A 86 -17.68 13.59 11.36
N GLU A 87 -18.98 13.47 11.11
CA GLU A 87 -19.58 12.21 10.66
C GLU A 87 -19.03 11.79 9.29
N GLN A 88 -18.88 12.73 8.35
CA GLN A 88 -18.33 12.47 7.02
C GLN A 88 -16.87 12.02 7.11
N TRP A 89 -16.08 12.64 8.00
CA TRP A 89 -14.69 12.25 8.24
C TRP A 89 -14.60 10.86 8.89
N ARG A 90 -15.53 10.51 9.78
CA ARG A 90 -15.61 9.15 10.34
C ARG A 90 -15.92 8.13 9.26
N GLU A 91 -16.91 8.39 8.41
CA GLU A 91 -17.28 7.51 7.29
C GLU A 91 -16.14 7.34 6.28
N ALA A 92 -15.37 8.41 6.05
CA ALA A 92 -14.20 8.37 5.20
C ALA A 92 -13.01 7.64 5.83
N SER A 93 -13.00 7.38 7.14
CA SER A 93 -11.89 6.69 7.81
C SER A 93 -11.94 5.17 7.56
N VAL A 94 -10.80 4.58 7.20
CA VAL A 94 -10.71 3.16 6.80
C VAL A 94 -11.08 2.24 7.96
N ALA A 95 -10.58 2.53 9.16
CA ALA A 95 -10.88 1.75 10.36
C ALA A 95 -12.39 1.70 10.65
N MET A 96 -13.13 2.80 10.44
CA MET A 96 -14.58 2.82 10.62
C MET A 96 -15.28 1.89 9.62
N THR A 97 -14.82 1.90 8.37
CA THR A 97 -15.34 1.02 7.32
C THR A 97 -15.08 -0.45 7.65
N VAL A 98 -13.85 -0.80 8.05
CA VAL A 98 -13.47 -2.17 8.45
C VAL A 98 -14.33 -2.64 9.62
N THR A 99 -14.53 -1.82 10.65
CA THR A 99 -15.35 -2.18 11.82
C THR A 99 -16.82 -2.38 11.45
N ARG A 100 -17.37 -1.50 10.61
CA ARG A 100 -18.76 -1.60 10.13
C ARG A 100 -19.01 -2.84 9.27
N VAL A 101 -18.09 -3.16 8.37
CA VAL A 101 -18.20 -4.29 7.43
C VAL A 101 -17.81 -5.63 8.09
N GLY A 102 -16.89 -5.58 9.05
CA GLY A 102 -16.45 -6.72 9.85
C GLY A 102 -15.78 -7.81 9.01
N PRO A 103 -16.01 -9.11 9.33
CA PRO A 103 -15.36 -10.24 8.66
C PRO A 103 -15.61 -10.33 7.15
N THR A 104 -16.67 -9.68 6.65
CA THR A 104 -16.98 -9.66 5.20
C THR A 104 -16.10 -8.69 4.41
N SER A 105 -15.33 -7.84 5.10
CA SER A 105 -14.38 -6.93 4.47
C SER A 105 -13.29 -7.74 3.78
N PRO A 106 -12.94 -7.46 2.52
CA PRO A 106 -11.77 -8.07 1.90
C PRO A 106 -10.49 -7.89 2.72
N LEU A 107 -10.35 -6.74 3.38
CA LEU A 107 -9.22 -6.46 4.26
C LEU A 107 -9.14 -7.37 5.50
N SER A 108 -10.18 -8.13 5.87
CA SER A 108 -10.12 -9.07 7.00
C SER A 108 -9.22 -10.28 6.75
N LYS A 109 -8.88 -10.57 5.49
CA LYS A 109 -8.11 -11.75 5.07
C LYS A 109 -7.00 -11.46 4.06
N MET A 110 -7.02 -10.27 3.46
CA MET A 110 -6.04 -9.87 2.44
C MET A 110 -4.64 -9.77 3.07
N PRO A 111 -3.58 -10.24 2.39
CA PRO A 111 -2.20 -9.88 2.73
C PRO A 111 -2.02 -8.37 2.58
N LEU A 112 -1.58 -7.71 3.65
CA LEU A 112 -1.43 -6.25 3.68
C LEU A 112 -0.07 -5.85 4.23
N GLN A 113 0.58 -4.91 3.55
CA GLN A 113 1.77 -4.24 4.06
C GLN A 113 1.49 -2.74 4.20
N LEU A 114 1.63 -2.22 5.41
CA LEU A 114 1.56 -0.79 5.71
C LEU A 114 2.97 -0.30 6.00
N ILE A 115 3.41 0.75 5.33
CA ILE A 115 4.78 1.27 5.43
C ILE A 115 4.70 2.77 5.63
N ASN A 116 5.39 3.32 6.62
CA ASN A 116 5.52 4.77 6.80
C ASN A 116 7.00 5.16 6.94
N ALA A 117 7.33 6.44 6.69
CA ALA A 117 8.60 7.00 7.12
C ALA A 117 8.56 7.21 8.65
N GLN A 118 9.72 7.20 9.30
CA GLN A 118 9.79 7.31 10.75
C GLN A 118 9.35 8.68 11.27
N GLU A 119 9.66 9.77 10.55
CA GLU A 119 9.28 11.13 10.96
C GLU A 119 7.99 11.61 10.27
N ASP A 120 7.21 10.70 9.68
CA ASP A 120 5.89 11.03 9.14
C ASP A 120 4.93 11.46 10.27
N PHE A 121 4.51 12.73 10.23
CA PHE A 121 3.54 13.37 11.13
C PHE A 121 2.39 12.43 11.56
N HIS A 122 2.53 11.78 12.71
CA HIS A 122 1.53 10.88 13.31
C HIS A 122 0.93 9.79 12.38
N PHE A 123 1.42 9.60 11.15
CA PHE A 123 0.89 8.55 10.26
C PHE A 123 1.22 7.17 10.79
N GLN A 124 2.28 7.05 11.60
CA GLN A 124 2.55 5.83 12.36
C GLN A 124 1.39 5.48 13.31
N ASP A 125 0.80 6.46 13.98
CA ASP A 125 -0.34 6.23 14.87
C ASP A 125 -1.56 5.73 14.08
N ASP A 126 -1.81 6.33 12.90
CA ASP A 126 -2.88 5.91 11.98
C ASP A 126 -2.67 4.48 11.46
N THR A 127 -1.45 4.14 11.05
CA THR A 127 -1.09 2.80 10.57
C THR A 127 -1.26 1.76 11.67
N GLN A 128 -0.76 2.03 12.87
CA GLN A 128 -0.90 1.12 14.00
C GLN A 128 -2.36 0.98 14.44
N GLU A 129 -3.13 2.07 14.40
CA GLU A 129 -4.56 2.05 14.66
C GLU A 129 -5.29 1.16 13.66
N LEU A 130 -5.06 1.36 12.35
CA LEU A 130 -5.65 0.53 11.31
C LEU A 130 -5.26 -0.93 11.46
N GLU A 131 -3.98 -1.23 11.72
CA GLU A 131 -3.50 -2.59 11.94
C GLU A 131 -4.25 -3.27 13.11
N ARG A 132 -4.43 -2.57 14.24
CA ARG A 132 -5.19 -3.12 15.38
C ARG A 132 -6.64 -3.44 14.99
N TRP A 133 -7.30 -2.57 14.24
CA TRP A 133 -8.66 -2.81 13.75
C TRP A 133 -8.74 -3.98 12.77
N LEU A 134 -7.75 -4.12 11.89
CA LEU A 134 -7.67 -5.25 10.96
C LEU A 134 -7.43 -6.57 11.67
N VAL A 135 -6.53 -6.60 12.66
CA VAL A 135 -6.30 -7.77 13.51
C VAL A 135 -7.57 -8.13 14.29
N ALA A 136 -8.26 -7.14 14.87
CA ALA A 136 -9.53 -7.35 15.56
C ALA A 136 -10.64 -7.88 14.61
N ALA A 137 -10.60 -7.51 13.33
CA ALA A 137 -11.49 -8.02 12.30
C ALA A 137 -11.08 -9.41 11.76
N GLY A 138 -9.97 -9.99 12.24
CA GLY A 138 -9.50 -11.34 11.91
C GLY A 138 -8.32 -11.41 10.94
N ASN A 139 -7.73 -10.27 10.55
CA ASN A 139 -6.59 -10.27 9.64
C ASN A 139 -5.29 -10.70 10.35
N VAL A 140 -4.82 -11.91 10.05
CA VAL A 140 -3.56 -12.49 10.55
C VAL A 140 -2.37 -12.27 9.60
N ARG A 141 -2.57 -11.51 8.52
CA ARG A 141 -1.63 -11.30 7.40
C ARG A 141 -1.35 -9.81 7.14
N VAL A 142 -1.79 -8.93 8.03
CA VAL A 142 -1.39 -7.52 8.02
C VAL A 142 -0.03 -7.38 8.70
N GLN A 143 0.83 -6.55 8.12
CA GLN A 143 2.11 -6.18 8.68
C GLN A 143 2.28 -4.67 8.55
N SER A 144 2.85 -4.02 9.56
CA SER A 144 3.26 -2.63 9.49
C SER A 144 4.78 -2.46 9.71
N ALA A 145 5.37 -1.44 9.08
CA ALA A 145 6.77 -1.09 9.26
C ALA A 145 6.96 0.43 9.20
N ALA A 146 7.85 0.94 10.07
CA ALA A 146 8.38 2.30 9.98
C ALA A 146 9.83 2.22 9.49
N LEU A 147 10.15 2.92 8.39
CA LEU A 147 11.48 2.87 7.78
C LEU A 147 12.37 4.00 8.32
N PHE A 148 13.46 3.61 8.98
CA PHE A 148 14.47 4.53 9.53
C PHE A 148 15.31 5.24 8.46
N ALA A 149 15.39 4.68 7.25
CA ALA A 149 16.18 5.24 6.14
C ALA A 149 15.49 6.41 5.43
N ALA A 150 14.23 6.69 5.74
CA ALA A 150 13.43 7.77 5.17
C ALA A 150 13.03 8.74 6.28
N SER A 151 13.45 10.01 6.15
CA SER A 151 13.05 11.05 7.10
C SER A 151 11.59 11.42 6.90
N THR A 152 11.09 11.47 5.66
CA THR A 152 9.71 11.91 5.37
C THR A 152 8.99 11.05 4.31
N MET A 153 7.68 11.25 4.16
CA MET A 153 6.81 10.64 3.15
C MET A 153 7.38 10.72 1.72
N THR A 154 8.10 11.81 1.40
CA THR A 154 8.75 12.01 0.10
C THR A 154 9.89 11.00 -0.10
N ASP A 155 10.66 10.73 0.96
CA ASP A 155 11.81 9.82 0.92
C ASP A 155 11.35 8.35 0.89
N ALA A 156 10.25 8.03 1.58
CA ALA A 156 9.67 6.69 1.55
C ALA A 156 9.20 6.29 0.14
N ALA A 157 8.63 7.22 -0.63
CA ALA A 157 8.24 6.97 -2.02
C ALA A 157 9.46 6.62 -2.88
N ALA A 158 10.55 7.38 -2.75
CA ALA A 158 11.79 7.15 -3.49
C ALA A 158 12.40 5.76 -3.20
N PHE A 159 12.34 5.32 -1.93
CA PHE A 159 12.83 3.99 -1.54
C PHE A 159 12.06 2.85 -2.22
N THR A 160 10.74 2.99 -2.35
CA THR A 160 9.91 1.97 -3.04
C THR A 160 10.18 1.89 -4.53
N THR A 161 10.59 2.98 -5.16
CA THR A 161 10.98 2.99 -6.58
C THR A 161 12.41 2.49 -6.82
N SER A 162 13.28 2.50 -5.80
CA SER A 162 14.68 2.05 -5.94
C SER A 162 14.88 0.54 -5.83
N THR A 163 13.82 -0.25 -5.62
CA THR A 163 13.87 -1.71 -5.75
C THR A 163 13.56 -2.14 -7.19
N GLU A 164 14.26 -1.55 -8.16
CA GLU A 164 14.36 -2.15 -9.49
C GLU A 164 15.22 -3.42 -9.38
N TYR A 165 14.58 -4.54 -9.70
CA TYR A 165 15.24 -5.83 -9.90
C TYR A 165 16.32 -5.69 -10.98
N HIS A 166 17.59 -5.69 -10.60
CA HIS A 166 18.70 -5.94 -11.51
C HIS A 166 18.79 -7.45 -11.77
N PRO A 167 18.46 -7.96 -12.97
CA PRO A 167 18.79 -9.34 -13.31
C PRO A 167 20.32 -9.46 -13.42
N GLU A 168 20.89 -10.29 -12.55
CA GLU A 168 22.27 -10.81 -12.66
C GLU A 168 22.55 -11.25 -14.11
N PRO A 169 23.61 -10.74 -14.78
CA PRO A 169 23.96 -11.20 -16.10
C PRO A 169 24.49 -12.64 -16.01
N ARG A 170 23.75 -13.59 -16.59
CA ARG A 170 24.22 -14.96 -16.76
C ARG A 170 25.47 -14.99 -17.63
N SER A 171 26.48 -15.70 -17.10
CA SER A 171 27.65 -16.30 -17.78
C SER A 171 28.84 -15.39 -18.10
N ALA A 172 29.77 -15.31 -17.14
CA ALA A 172 31.19 -15.30 -17.47
C ALA A 172 31.75 -16.70 -17.21
N ARG A 173 32.07 -17.40 -18.30
CA ARG A 173 32.80 -18.67 -18.32
C ARG A 173 34.16 -18.45 -17.64
N LEU A 174 34.45 -19.18 -16.56
CA LEU A 174 35.79 -19.23 -15.96
C LEU A 174 36.78 -19.71 -17.02
N GLN A 175 37.76 -18.87 -17.39
CA GLN A 175 38.97 -19.31 -18.09
C GLN A 175 40.07 -19.58 -17.07
N PRO A 176 40.88 -20.64 -17.25
CA PRO A 176 41.94 -21.00 -16.32
C PRO A 176 43.12 -20.03 -16.38
N PHE A 177 43.68 -19.76 -15.20
CA PHE A 177 44.83 -18.89 -14.96
C PHE A 177 46.07 -19.32 -15.75
N HIS A 178 46.64 -18.40 -16.53
CA HIS A 178 48.02 -18.48 -17.01
C HIS A 178 48.95 -17.70 -16.07
N HIS A 179 49.96 -18.41 -15.56
CA HIS A 179 51.10 -17.91 -14.79
C HIS A 179 51.87 -16.83 -15.57
N CYS A 180 52.12 -15.67 -14.95
CA CYS A 180 53.04 -14.68 -15.48
C CYS A 180 54.09 -14.33 -14.42
N THR A 181 55.35 -14.61 -14.76
CA THR A 181 56.58 -14.44 -13.99
C THR A 181 56.95 -12.97 -13.76
N ALA A 182 57.46 -12.66 -12.58
CA ALA A 182 57.97 -11.33 -12.21
C ALA A 182 59.31 -10.98 -12.92
N PRO A 183 59.58 -9.70 -13.22
CA PRO A 183 60.89 -9.25 -13.67
C PRO A 183 61.78 -8.85 -12.48
N ARG A 184 63.08 -9.18 -12.59
CA ARG A 184 64.15 -8.74 -11.69
C ARG A 184 64.39 -7.23 -11.84
N GLN A 185 64.59 -6.55 -10.71
CA GLN A 185 65.84 -5.83 -10.41
C GLN A 185 66.15 -5.99 -8.92
#